data_AF-A0A7X9ASN0-F1
#
_entry.id   AF-A0A7X9ASN0-F1
#
_cell.length_a   1.000
_cell.length_b   1.000
_cell.length_c   1.000
_cell.angle_alpha   90.00
_cell.angle_beta   90.00
_cell.angle_gamma   90.00
#
_symmetry.space_group_name_H-M   'P 1'
#
loop_
_entity.id
_entity.type
_entity.pdbx_description
1 polymer ?
#
loop_
_entity_poly.entity_id
_entity_poly.type
_entity_poly.pdbx_seq_one_letter_code
_entity_poly.pdbx_strand_id
1 'polypeptide(L)' 'MDNELIQRRNPPRIEYLRVRNFRALQDVELAKITPFMVLLGPNGCGKSTVFDVFNFLSECFQFGLRHAWERRGRAKELKT' A
#
# COMPACT_ATOMS: atom_id res chain seq x y z
N MET A 1 13.85 -23.99 -33.83
CA MET A 1 14.87 -23.13 -33.19
C MET A 1 14.12 -22.00 -32.53
N ASP A 2 13.28 -22.31 -31.55
CA ASP A 2 12.20 -21.41 -31.10
C ASP A 2 12.12 -21.41 -29.58
N ASN A 3 13.25 -21.14 -28.90
CA ASN A 3 13.26 -21.14 -27.44
C ASN A 3 14.07 -19.99 -26.81
N GLU A 4 14.42 -18.98 -27.58
CA GLU A 4 14.93 -17.72 -27.03
C GLU A 4 13.82 -16.67 -27.05
N LEU A 5 13.64 -15.96 -25.93
CA LEU A 5 12.81 -14.76 -25.76
C LEU A 5 11.35 -14.93 -25.27
N ILE A 6 11.07 -15.87 -24.38
CA ILE A 6 10.17 -15.49 -23.27
C ILE A 6 11.02 -14.63 -22.34
N GLN A 7 11.13 -13.33 -22.63
CA GLN A 7 11.64 -12.39 -21.65
C GLN A 7 10.85 -12.61 -20.36
N ARG A 8 11.54 -13.05 -19.30
CA ARG A 8 10.95 -13.14 -17.97
C ARG A 8 10.57 -11.73 -17.55
N ARG A 9 9.34 -11.32 -17.89
CA ARG A 9 8.78 -10.04 -17.45
C ARG A 9 8.80 -10.07 -15.93
N ASN A 10 9.66 -9.26 -15.33
CA ASN A 10 9.61 -9.06 -13.89
C ASN A 10 8.25 -8.41 -13.62
N PRO A 11 7.39 -8.99 -12.77
CA PRO A 11 6.08 -8.41 -12.51
C PRO A 11 6.26 -6.99 -11.95
N PRO A 12 5.33 -6.05 -12.22
CA PRO A 12 5.35 -4.74 -11.60
C PRO A 12 5.43 -4.86 -10.07
N ARG A 13 6.25 -4.01 -9.45
CA ARG A 13 6.45 -3.98 -7.99
C ARG A 13 6.28 -2.58 -7.47
N ILE A 14 5.84 -2.48 -6.22
CA ILE A 14 5.85 -1.22 -5.48
C ILE A 14 7.28 -1.05 -4.97
N GLU A 15 7.96 0.01 -5.42
CA GLU A 15 9.35 0.31 -5.03
C GLU A 15 9.43 1.35 -3.92
N TYR A 16 8.42 2.22 -3.85
CA TYR A 16 8.34 3.36 -2.95
C TYR A 16 6.90 3.56 -2.46
N LEU A 17 6.73 3.85 -1.17
CA LEU A 17 5.46 4.27 -0.59
C LEU A 17 5.68 5.38 0.42
N ARG A 18 4.92 6.47 0.31
CA ARG A 18 4.77 7.47 1.37
C ARG A 18 3.31 7.63 1.74
N VAL A 19 3.04 7.61 3.03
CA VAL A 19 1.70 7.70 3.60
C VAL A 19 1.67 8.87 4.57
N ARG A 20 0.72 9.77 4.39
CA ARG A 20 0.50 10.90 5.29
C ARG A 20 -0.95 10.94 5.75
N ASN A 21 -1.14 11.28 7.02
CA ASN A 21 -2.45 11.53 7.65
C ASN A 21 -3.49 10.44 7.36
N PHE A 22 -3.07 9.18 7.45
CA PHE A 22 -3.93 8.02 7.18
C PHE A 22 -4.08 7.19 8.45
N ARG A 23 -5.28 7.24 9.07
CA ARG A 23 -5.60 6.54 10.32
C ARG A 23 -4.55 6.80 11.42
N ALA A 24 -3.76 5.80 11.77
CA ALA A 24 -2.72 5.85 12.80
C ALA A 24 -1.35 6.34 12.28
N LEU A 25 -1.22 6.59 10.97
CA LEU A 25 0.04 6.98 10.32
C LEU A 25 0.02 8.48 10.02
N GLN A 26 0.92 9.23 10.65
CA GLN A 26 1.08 10.68 10.42
C GLN A 26 1.94 10.99 9.19
N ASP A 27 3.19 10.48 9.16
CA ASP A 27 4.08 10.53 8.00
C ASP A 27 5.00 9.30 8.04
N VAL A 28 4.78 8.35 7.14
CA VAL A 28 5.55 7.12 7.03
C VAL A 28 6.06 6.96 5.61
N GLU A 29 7.35 6.67 5.49
CA GLU A 29 8.04 6.49 4.21
C GLU A 29 8.74 5.12 4.16
N LEU A 30 8.37 4.32 3.16
CA LEU A 30 9.04 3.09 2.78
C LEU A 30 9.82 3.36 1.49
N ALA A 31 11.06 3.83 1.64
CA ALA A 31 11.86 4.35 0.52
C ALA A 31 12.38 3.26 -0.45
N LYS A 32 12.53 2.02 0.02
CA LYS A 32 13.06 0.89 -0.75
C LYS A 32 12.32 -0.40 -0.38
N ILE A 33 11.18 -0.62 -1.02
CA ILE A 33 10.40 -1.83 -0.80
C ILE A 33 11.05 -2.99 -1.57
N THR A 34 11.40 -4.04 -0.84
CA THR A 34 11.99 -5.27 -1.38
C THR A 34 10.94 -6.38 -1.49
N PRO A 35 11.14 -7.41 -2.33
CA PRO A 35 10.22 -8.54 -2.44
C PRO A 35 9.97 -9.28 -1.11
N PHE A 36 10.94 -9.22 -0.19
CA PHE A 36 10.81 -9.70 1.18
C PHE A 36 11.09 -8.55 2.13
N MET A 37 10.10 -8.14 2.91
CA MET A 37 10.17 -7.06 3.88
C MET A 37 9.33 -7.45 5.10
N VAL A 38 9.88 -7.21 6.30
CA VAL A 38 9.20 -7.48 7.57
C VAL A 38 8.92 -6.16 8.28
N LEU A 39 7.67 -5.97 8.72
CA LEU A 39 7.27 -4.83 9.54
C LEU A 39 7.25 -5.25 11.01
N LEU A 40 8.12 -4.66 11.84
CA LEU A 40 8.25 -4.96 13.26
C LEU A 40 7.90 -3.74 14.13
N GLY A 41 7.35 -3.98 15.31
CA GLY A 41 7.08 -2.93 16.32
C GLY A 41 6.03 -3.36 17.36
N PRO A 42 5.79 -2.56 18.41
CA PRO A 42 4.79 -2.85 19.45
C PRO A 42 3.35 -2.94 18.94
N ASN A 43 2.45 -3.56 19.71
CA ASN A 43 1.02 -3.57 19.38
C ASN A 43 0.46 -2.14 19.31
N GLY A 44 -0.43 -1.88 18.35
CA GLY A 44 -1.03 -0.56 18.15
C GLY A 44 -0.15 0.47 17.42
N CYS A 45 1.10 0.16 17.08
CA CYS A 45 2.01 1.13 16.42
C CYS A 45 1.71 1.40 14.92
N GLY A 46 0.60 0.90 14.38
CA GLY A 46 0.19 1.15 12.98
C GLY A 46 0.67 0.14 11.93
N LYS A 47 1.27 -1.00 12.33
CA LYS A 47 1.66 -2.06 11.35
C LYS A 47 0.50 -2.52 10.47
N SER A 48 -0.63 -2.88 11.08
CA SER A 48 -1.84 -3.27 10.32
C SER A 48 -2.36 -2.12 9.45
N THR A 49 -2.18 -0.87 9.88
CA THR A 49 -2.56 0.31 9.11
C THR A 49 -1.72 0.46 7.82
N VAL A 50 -0.46 0.05 7.81
CA VAL A 50 0.34 -0.01 6.57
C VAL A 50 -0.27 -1.00 5.57
N PHE A 51 -0.74 -2.16 6.04
CA PHE A 51 -1.46 -3.11 5.18
C PHE A 51 -2.81 -2.56 4.69
N ASP A 52 -3.53 -1.80 5.52
CA ASP A 52 -4.75 -1.12 5.11
C ASP A 52 -4.54 -0.12 3.96
N VAL A 53 -3.37 0.53 3.90
CA VAL A 53 -2.99 1.42 2.79
C VAL A 53 -2.89 0.63 1.48
N PHE A 54 -2.25 -0.54 1.48
CA PHE A 54 -2.20 -1.37 0.27
C PHE A 54 -3.59 -1.86 -0.14
N ASN A 55 -4.44 -2.23 0.82
CA ASN A 55 -5.83 -2.55 0.52
C ASN A 55 -6.56 -1.34 -0.09
N PHE A 56 -6.27 -0.10 0.37
CA PHE A 56 -6.90 1.11 -0.16
C PHE A 56 -6.56 1.31 -1.63
N LEU A 57 -5.28 1.23 -1.94
CA LEU A 57 -4.78 1.40 -3.29
C LEU A 57 -5.37 0.34 -4.21
N SER A 58 -5.41 -0.93 -3.76
CA SER A 58 -6.06 -2.02 -4.48
C SER A 58 -7.53 -1.72 -4.78
N GLU A 59 -8.32 -1.28 -3.78
CA GLU A 59 -9.72 -0.90 -3.96
C GLU A 59 -9.89 0.30 -4.90
N CYS A 60 -8.99 1.29 -4.83
CA CYS A 60 -9.00 2.45 -5.71
C CYS A 60 -8.81 2.05 -7.18
N PHE A 61 -7.90 1.10 -7.44
CA PHE A 61 -7.65 0.60 -8.80
C PHE A 61 -8.77 -0.32 -9.31
N GLN A 62 -9.44 -1.06 -8.42
CA GLN A 62 -10.51 -1.98 -8.82
C GLN A 62 -11.86 -1.28 -9.02
N PHE A 63 -12.21 -0.34 -8.13
CA PHE A 63 -13.56 0.23 -8.04
C PHE A 63 -13.60 1.76 -8.10
N GLY A 64 -12.44 2.41 -8.22
CA GLY A 64 -12.31 3.85 -8.20
C GLY A 64 -12.17 4.44 -6.79
N LEU A 65 -11.52 5.61 -6.73
CA LEU A 65 -11.20 6.31 -5.49
C LEU A 65 -12.42 6.61 -4.63
N ARG A 66 -13.52 7.09 -5.24
CA ARG A 66 -14.74 7.47 -4.51
C ARG A 66 -15.34 6.29 -3.75
N HIS A 67 -15.41 5.13 -4.40
CA HIS A 67 -15.94 3.93 -3.78
C HIS A 67 -15.03 3.43 -2.65
N ALA A 68 -13.72 3.36 -2.89
CA ALA A 68 -12.73 2.98 -1.88
C ALA A 68 -12.77 3.92 -0.66
N TRP A 69 -13.00 5.21 -0.91
CA TRP A 69 -13.15 6.23 0.12
C TRP A 69 -14.42 6.07 0.95
N GLU A 70 -15.57 5.87 0.30
CA GLU A 70 -16.86 5.73 0.98
C GLU A 70 -16.90 4.49 1.89
N ARG A 71 -16.31 3.38 1.44
CA ARG A 71 -16.22 2.12 2.22
C ARG A 71 -15.47 2.25 3.54
N ARG A 72 -14.62 3.27 3.68
CA ARG A 72 -13.76 3.48 4.87
C ARG A 72 -14.29 4.55 5.82
N GLY A 73 -15.56 4.93 5.68
CA GLY A 73 -16.19 5.90 6.57
C GLY A 73 -15.83 7.35 6.27
N ARG A 74 -15.33 7.64 5.05
CA ARG A 74 -14.99 9.00 4.57
C ARG A 74 -13.94 9.68 5.48
N ALA A 75 -14.18 10.94 5.85
CA ALA A 75 -13.27 11.79 6.61
C ALA A 75 -13.12 11.44 8.10
N LYS A 76 -13.88 10.48 8.64
CA LYS A 76 -13.76 10.08 10.06
C LYS A 76 -12.38 9.52 10.42
N GLU A 77 -11.61 9.09 9.43
CA GLU A 77 -10.27 8.53 9.60
C GLU A 77 -9.13 9.49 9.21
N LEU A 78 -9.45 10.71 8.74
CA LEU A 78 -8.47 11.76 8.49
C LEU A 78 -8.20 12.48 9.81
N LYS A 79 -7.04 12.20 10.41
CA LYS A 79 -6.52 12.99 11.52
C LYS A 79 -5.71 14.13 10.92
N THR A 80 -6.05 15.36 11.29
CA THR A 80 -5.29 16.58 10.96
C THR A 80 -4.08 16.68 11.87
#